data_AF-A0A9D9LE44-F1
#
_entry.id   AF-A0A9D9LE44-F1
#
_cell.length_a   1.000
_cell.length_b   1.000
_cell.length_c   1.000
_cell.angle_alpha   90.00
_cell.angle_beta   90.00
_cell.angle_gamma   90.00
#
_symmetry.space_group_name_H-M   'P 1'
#
loop_
_entity.id
_entity.type
_entity.pdbx_description
1 polymer ?
#
loop_
_entity_poly.entity_id
_entity_poly.type
_entity_poly.pdbx_seq_one_letter_code
_entity_poly.pdbx_strand_id
1 'polypeptide(L)'
;MPRVVSALLVCFALSLVLDAAPCVKIIDLSWSNPTLSFLEEHLADMEKESPLDGLTISFIGKKEPVDGKMRGPAHFNAWNRRPWKYELLQDEIQRYKSLKFTKFTDNFFYLTTIDVDFDWTSDDDWKTVANNFGIAAKVAKEMGLKGFLLDLEEYVKPFLSYGDDVHPKDISFDQLR
;
A
#
# COMPACT_ATOMS: atom_id res chain seq x y z
N MET A 1 -41.68 -56.36 -17.74
CA MET A 1 -40.58 -56.25 -18.73
C MET A 1 -41.19 -56.03 -20.11
N PRO A 2 -40.68 -55.15 -21.00
CA PRO A 2 -39.60 -54.17 -20.87
C PRO A 2 -39.99 -52.69 -21.21
N ARG A 3 -39.31 -51.78 -20.49
CA ARG A 3 -38.64 -50.53 -20.93
C ARG A 3 -39.47 -49.38 -21.55
N VAL A 4 -39.86 -48.46 -20.68
CA VAL A 4 -39.98 -47.03 -21.01
C VAL A 4 -38.56 -46.46 -21.14
N VAL A 5 -38.17 -46.07 -22.34
CA VAL A 5 -36.92 -45.33 -22.58
C VAL A 5 -37.24 -43.85 -22.37
N SER A 6 -36.96 -43.35 -21.17
CA SER A 6 -36.91 -41.90 -20.93
C SER A 6 -35.66 -41.34 -21.60
N ALA A 7 -35.84 -40.66 -22.74
CA ALA A 7 -34.82 -39.81 -23.32
C ALA A 7 -34.70 -38.54 -22.47
N LEU A 8 -33.72 -38.52 -21.56
CA LEU A 8 -33.32 -37.29 -20.88
C LEU A 8 -32.70 -36.36 -21.92
N LEU A 9 -33.43 -35.33 -22.32
CA LEU A 9 -32.91 -34.22 -23.11
C LEU A 9 -31.95 -33.43 -22.20
N VAL A 10 -30.66 -33.71 -22.31
CA VAL A 10 -29.61 -32.87 -21.70
C VAL A 10 -29.53 -31.60 -22.54
N CYS A 11 -30.29 -30.57 -22.15
CA CYS A 11 -30.10 -29.23 -22.66
C CYS A 11 -28.74 -28.72 -22.16
N PHE A 12 -27.72 -28.86 -23.00
CA PHE A 12 -26.48 -28.10 -22.91
C PHE A 12 -26.86 -26.62 -23.04
N ALA A 13 -27.11 -25.95 -21.93
CA ALA A 13 -27.06 -24.49 -21.87
C ALA A 13 -25.59 -24.11 -22.07
N LEU A 14 -25.20 -23.94 -23.33
CA LEU A 14 -23.97 -23.28 -23.70
C LEU A 14 -24.13 -21.81 -23.30
N SER A 15 -23.89 -21.52 -22.02
CA SER A 15 -23.77 -20.15 -21.54
C SER A 15 -22.61 -19.53 -22.30
N LEU A 16 -22.94 -18.70 -23.29
CA LEU A 16 -22.06 -17.70 -23.84
C LEU A 16 -21.56 -16.87 -22.65
N VAL A 17 -20.37 -17.23 -22.15
CA VAL A 17 -19.55 -16.30 -21.40
C VAL A 17 -19.17 -15.26 -22.43
N LEU A 18 -19.98 -14.21 -22.54
CA LEU A 18 -19.47 -12.95 -23.07
C LEU A 18 -18.29 -12.63 -22.17
N ASP A 19 -17.09 -12.77 -22.72
CA ASP A 19 -15.87 -12.30 -22.11
C ASP A 19 -16.04 -10.79 -22.01
N ALA A 20 -16.60 -10.32 -20.89
CA ALA A 20 -16.73 -8.90 -20.61
C ALA A 20 -15.31 -8.35 -20.76
N ALA A 21 -15.12 -7.40 -21.67
CA ALA A 21 -13.83 -6.74 -21.84
C ALA A 21 -13.27 -6.40 -20.45
N PRO A 22 -11.99 -6.71 -20.16
CA PRO A 22 -11.46 -6.63 -18.81
C PRO A 22 -11.83 -5.28 -18.21
N CYS A 23 -12.59 -5.32 -17.12
CA CYS A 23 -13.08 -4.12 -16.45
C CYS A 23 -11.85 -3.34 -15.96
N VAL A 24 -11.56 -2.22 -16.63
CA VAL A 24 -10.45 -1.34 -16.27
C VAL A 24 -10.75 -0.77 -14.89
N LYS A 25 -9.84 -1.02 -13.95
CA LYS A 25 -9.94 -0.54 -12.58
C LYS A 25 -9.35 0.86 -12.47
N ILE A 26 -10.11 1.78 -11.87
CA ILE A 26 -9.65 3.16 -11.63
C ILE A 26 -9.35 3.32 -10.15
N ILE A 27 -8.08 3.55 -9.83
CA ILE A 27 -7.57 3.71 -8.47
C ILE A 27 -7.07 5.14 -8.30
N ASP A 28 -7.42 5.79 -7.19
CA ASP A 28 -6.89 7.13 -6.90
C ASP A 28 -5.42 7.07 -6.46
N LEU A 29 -4.64 8.01 -6.98
CA LEU A 29 -3.33 8.40 -6.50
C LEU A 29 -3.27 9.93 -6.54
N SER A 30 -3.56 10.56 -5.42
CA SER A 30 -3.63 12.02 -5.30
C SER A 30 -3.04 12.49 -3.97
N TRP A 31 -2.82 13.79 -3.81
CA TRP A 31 -2.46 14.39 -2.52
C TRP A 31 -3.55 14.25 -1.44
N SER A 32 -4.73 13.79 -1.81
CA SER A 32 -5.92 13.67 -0.96
C SER A 32 -6.18 12.24 -0.48
N ASN A 33 -5.16 11.38 -0.43
CA ASN A 33 -5.30 10.01 0.09
C ASN A 33 -5.94 10.03 1.48
N PRO A 34 -7.11 9.38 1.68
CA PRO A 34 -7.80 9.46 2.95
C PRO A 34 -7.05 8.71 4.03
N THR A 35 -7.18 9.19 5.26
CA THR A 35 -6.83 8.42 6.45
C THR A 35 -8.00 7.52 6.86
N LEU A 36 -7.77 6.52 7.73
CA LEU A 36 -8.86 5.72 8.27
C LEU A 36 -9.92 6.55 9.00
N SER A 37 -9.51 7.60 9.73
CA SER A 37 -10.47 8.51 10.39
C SER A 37 -11.40 9.17 9.38
N PHE A 38 -10.87 9.60 8.23
CA PHE A 38 -11.70 10.18 7.18
C PHE A 38 -12.66 9.15 6.58
N LEU A 39 -12.20 7.92 6.34
CA LEU A 39 -13.05 6.85 5.81
C LEU A 39 -14.15 6.44 6.80
N GLU A 40 -13.87 6.37 8.10
CA GLU A 40 -14.87 6.07 9.13
C GLU A 40 -16.05 7.06 9.09
N GLU A 41 -15.80 8.33 8.73
CA GLU A 41 -16.81 9.38 8.66
C GLU A 41 -17.47 9.50 7.28
N HIS A 42 -16.75 9.22 6.19
CA HIS A 42 -17.16 9.61 4.83
C HIS A 42 -17.26 8.47 3.81
N LEU A 43 -16.92 7.22 4.18
CA LEU A 43 -16.83 6.11 3.22
C LEU A 43 -18.09 5.94 2.36
N ALA A 44 -19.28 6.00 2.97
CA ALA A 44 -20.54 5.79 2.25
C ALA A 44 -20.79 6.88 1.19
N ASP A 45 -20.53 8.15 1.52
CA ASP A 45 -20.67 9.26 0.59
C ASP A 45 -19.61 9.19 -0.52
N MET A 46 -18.38 8.82 -0.16
CA MET A 46 -17.32 8.61 -1.16
C MET A 46 -17.68 7.51 -2.16
N GLU A 47 -18.14 6.34 -1.70
CA GLU A 47 -18.51 5.22 -2.58
C GLU A 47 -19.71 5.57 -3.48
N LYS A 48 -20.62 6.42 -3.01
CA LYS A 48 -21.78 6.89 -3.77
C LYS A 48 -21.40 7.85 -4.90
N GLU A 49 -20.53 8.82 -4.64
CA GLU A 49 -20.25 9.92 -5.58
C GLU A 49 -19.02 9.65 -6.47
N SER A 50 -18.07 8.83 -6.00
CA SER A 50 -16.81 8.58 -6.70
C SER A 50 -16.95 7.54 -7.83
N PRO A 51 -16.28 7.68 -8.99
CA PRO A 51 -16.24 6.64 -10.02
C PRO A 51 -15.20 5.52 -9.75
N LEU A 52 -14.44 5.60 -8.66
CA LEU A 52 -13.28 4.74 -8.39
C LEU A 52 -13.66 3.32 -7.98
N ASP A 53 -12.77 2.37 -8.27
CA ASP A 53 -12.82 0.98 -7.79
C ASP A 53 -11.98 0.76 -6.51
N GLY A 54 -11.13 1.72 -6.16
CA GLY A 54 -10.25 1.59 -5.01
C GLY A 54 -9.46 2.86 -4.73
N LEU A 55 -8.84 2.87 -3.55
CA LEU A 55 -8.15 4.01 -2.98
C LEU A 55 -6.71 3.64 -2.62
N THR A 56 -5.84 4.62 -2.68
CA THR A 56 -4.60 4.63 -1.89
C THR A 56 -4.90 5.23 -0.51
N ILE A 57 -4.64 4.48 0.56
CA ILE A 57 -5.05 4.85 1.92
C ILE A 57 -3.82 5.11 2.79
N SER A 58 -3.86 6.23 3.52
CA SER A 58 -2.83 6.64 4.45
C SER A 58 -3.07 6.03 5.84
N PHE A 59 -2.20 5.13 6.26
CA PHE A 59 -2.24 4.54 7.60
C PHE A 59 -1.24 5.24 8.53
N ILE A 60 -1.67 5.46 9.78
CA ILE A 60 -0.85 6.09 10.82
C ILE A 60 -0.89 5.21 12.07
N GLY A 61 0.18 4.49 12.30
CA GLY A 61 0.32 3.62 13.45
C GLY A 61 0.43 4.37 14.77
N LYS A 62 0.27 3.62 15.86
CA LYS A 62 0.46 4.07 17.23
C LYS A 62 1.85 4.69 17.39
N LYS A 63 1.89 5.86 18.01
CA LYS A 63 3.13 6.56 18.33
C LYS A 63 3.67 6.09 19.68
N GLU A 64 4.99 5.96 19.75
CA GLU A 64 5.76 5.70 20.96
C GLU A 64 6.81 6.81 21.18
N PRO A 65 7.19 7.12 22.43
CA PRO A 65 8.20 8.13 22.72
C PRO A 65 9.58 7.65 22.29
N VAL A 66 10.26 8.41 21.44
CA VAL A 66 11.64 8.18 21.00
C VAL A 66 12.35 9.51 20.83
N ASP A 67 13.52 9.63 21.46
CA ASP A 67 14.33 10.85 21.46
C ASP A 67 13.52 12.11 21.84
N GLY A 68 12.63 11.95 22.83
CA GLY A 68 11.75 13.02 23.32
C GLY A 68 10.60 13.40 22.37
N LYS A 69 10.38 12.66 21.27
CA LYS A 69 9.28 12.89 20.31
C LYS A 69 8.40 11.66 20.16
N MET A 70 7.10 11.88 19.98
CA MET A 70 6.15 10.81 19.67
C MET A 70 6.27 10.44 18.20
N ARG A 71 6.62 9.18 17.92
CA ARG A 71 6.89 8.68 16.55
C ARG A 71 6.30 7.28 16.38
N GLY A 72 5.81 6.96 15.19
CA GLY A 72 5.26 5.65 14.84
C GLY A 72 5.27 5.46 13.33
N PRO A 73 4.90 4.26 12.84
CA PRO A 73 4.75 3.99 11.41
C PRO A 73 3.77 4.98 10.77
N ALA A 74 4.12 5.52 9.61
CA ALA A 74 3.24 6.38 8.82
C ALA A 74 3.59 6.23 7.34
N HIS A 75 2.63 6.52 6.46
CA HIS A 75 2.82 6.46 5.00
C HIS A 75 4.08 7.16 4.48
N PHE A 76 4.54 8.24 5.14
CA PHE A 76 5.70 9.02 4.73
C PHE A 76 7.05 8.59 5.33
N ASN A 77 7.11 7.57 6.21
CA ASN A 77 8.37 7.26 6.89
C ASN A 77 8.86 5.82 6.73
N ALA A 78 8.36 5.10 5.72
CA ALA A 78 8.81 3.74 5.42
C ALA A 78 10.28 3.69 5.00
N TRP A 79 10.76 4.74 4.36
CA TRP A 79 12.15 4.89 3.92
C TRP A 79 13.12 5.35 5.01
N ASN A 80 12.65 5.67 6.21
CA ASN A 80 13.53 6.22 7.24
C ASN A 80 14.29 5.10 7.97
N ARG A 81 15.48 5.43 8.47
CA ARG A 81 16.39 4.58 9.26
C ARG A 81 15.86 4.08 10.61
N ARG A 82 14.54 4.15 10.85
CA ARG A 82 13.91 3.60 12.05
C ARG A 82 13.06 2.37 11.69
N PRO A 83 13.31 1.21 12.32
CA PRO A 83 12.50 0.04 12.09
C PRO A 83 11.11 0.23 12.67
N TRP A 84 10.10 -0.08 11.86
CA TRP A 84 8.74 -0.24 12.30
C TRP A 84 8.61 -1.50 13.15
N LYS A 85 7.61 -1.48 14.04
CA LYS A 85 7.15 -2.65 14.78
C LYS A 85 5.73 -2.96 14.32
N TYR A 86 5.46 -4.22 14.03
CA TYR A 86 4.17 -4.68 13.51
C TYR A 86 3.01 -4.30 14.43
N GLU A 87 3.24 -4.37 15.73
CA GLU A 87 2.27 -4.16 16.80
C GLU A 87 1.76 -2.72 16.81
N LEU A 88 2.54 -1.76 16.31
CA LEU A 88 2.15 -0.36 16.24
C LEU A 88 1.08 -0.10 15.17
N LEU A 89 0.86 -1.02 14.24
CA LEU A 89 -0.19 -0.91 13.21
C LEU A 89 -1.44 -1.74 13.53
N GLN A 90 -1.50 -2.40 14.69
CA GLN A 90 -2.64 -3.25 15.06
C GLN A 90 -3.96 -2.49 15.11
N ASP A 91 -3.97 -1.30 15.71
CA ASP A 91 -5.18 -0.49 15.79
C ASP A 91 -5.70 -0.12 14.38
N GLU A 92 -4.80 0.23 13.46
CA GLU A 92 -5.13 0.53 12.06
C GLU A 92 -5.70 -0.70 11.34
N ILE A 93 -5.13 -1.90 11.56
CA ILE A 93 -5.65 -3.16 11.02
C ILE A 93 -7.10 -3.39 11.46
N GLN A 94 -7.38 -3.25 12.75
CA GLN A 94 -8.73 -3.49 13.28
C GLN A 94 -9.73 -2.45 12.78
N ARG A 95 -9.32 -1.17 12.75
CA ARG A 95 -10.14 -0.08 12.21
C ARG A 95 -10.49 -0.31 10.76
N TYR A 96 -9.50 -0.61 9.90
CA TYR A 96 -9.75 -0.91 8.49
C TYR A 96 -10.71 -2.09 8.30
N LYS A 97 -10.51 -3.19 9.04
CA LYS A 97 -11.39 -4.39 8.98
C LYS A 97 -12.82 -4.12 9.45
N SER A 98 -13.04 -3.06 10.23
CA SER A 98 -14.37 -2.66 10.69
C SER A 98 -15.17 -1.93 9.62
N LEU A 99 -14.49 -1.24 8.69
CA LEU A 99 -15.10 -0.51 7.58
C LEU A 99 -15.90 -1.45 6.66
N LYS A 100 -16.99 -0.92 6.11
CA LYS A 100 -17.91 -1.65 5.23
C LYS A 100 -17.81 -1.11 3.81
N PHE A 101 -16.75 -1.50 3.12
CA PHE A 101 -16.58 -1.21 1.70
C PHE A 101 -17.62 -1.98 0.87
N THR A 102 -18.30 -1.27 -0.03
CA THR A 102 -19.26 -1.83 -0.98
C THR A 102 -18.83 -1.65 -2.44
N LYS A 103 -17.93 -0.69 -2.70
CA LYS A 103 -17.43 -0.33 -4.03
C LYS A 103 -15.91 -0.30 -4.10
N PHE A 104 -15.23 0.27 -3.10
CA PHE A 104 -13.77 0.37 -3.12
C PHE A 104 -13.13 -0.97 -2.75
N THR A 105 -13.06 -1.90 -3.70
CA THR A 105 -12.57 -3.28 -3.52
C THR A 105 -11.07 -3.44 -3.76
N ASP A 106 -10.45 -2.45 -4.40
CA ASP A 106 -9.07 -2.52 -4.88
C ASP A 106 -8.19 -1.47 -4.18
N ASN A 107 -8.15 -1.53 -2.85
CA ASN A 107 -7.40 -0.56 -2.03
C ASN A 107 -5.92 -0.93 -1.86
N PHE A 108 -5.08 0.08 -1.68
CA PHE A 108 -3.63 -0.03 -1.51
C PHE A 108 -3.16 0.77 -0.29
N PHE A 109 -2.14 0.28 0.39
CA PHE A 109 -1.42 1.07 1.40
C PHE A 109 -0.58 2.13 0.68
N TYR A 110 -0.90 3.39 0.87
CA TYR A 110 -0.10 4.50 0.39
C TYR A 110 1.22 4.61 1.16
N LEU A 111 2.34 4.59 0.44
CA LEU A 111 3.68 4.85 0.96
C LEU A 111 4.37 5.86 0.04
N THR A 112 5.10 6.81 0.60
CA THR A 112 5.74 7.88 -0.17
C THR A 112 7.21 8.09 0.23
N THR A 113 7.96 8.76 -0.63
CA THR A 113 9.37 9.16 -0.46
C THR A 113 9.53 10.59 0.08
N ILE A 114 8.51 11.19 0.69
CA ILE A 114 8.65 12.49 1.35
C ILE A 114 9.29 12.36 2.74
N ASP A 115 10.12 13.33 3.14
CA ASP A 115 10.78 13.38 4.47
C ASP A 115 11.69 12.17 4.79
N VAL A 116 12.45 11.77 3.76
CA VAL A 116 13.38 10.63 3.82
C VAL A 116 14.62 10.94 4.65
N ASP A 117 14.92 10.04 5.57
CA ASP A 117 16.14 10.02 6.39
C ASP A 117 16.85 8.67 6.23
N PHE A 118 17.64 8.58 5.15
CA PHE A 118 18.19 7.36 4.56
C PHE A 118 19.52 7.66 3.86
N ASP A 119 20.54 6.83 4.10
CA ASP A 119 21.80 6.81 3.35
C ASP A 119 21.80 5.67 2.32
N TRP A 120 21.93 6.02 1.05
CA TRP A 120 21.92 5.07 -0.08
C TRP A 120 23.03 4.02 -0.03
N THR A 121 24.14 4.36 0.61
CA THR A 121 25.35 3.52 0.71
C THR A 121 25.38 2.69 2.00
N SER A 122 24.42 2.89 2.91
CA SER A 122 24.33 2.18 4.19
C SER A 122 23.52 0.89 4.05
N ASP A 123 24.19 -0.26 4.18
CA ASP A 123 23.54 -1.57 4.27
C ASP A 123 22.55 -1.67 5.45
N ASP A 124 22.83 -0.98 6.55
CA ASP A 124 21.97 -1.00 7.74
C ASP A 124 20.69 -0.17 7.54
N ASP A 125 20.79 0.92 6.78
CA ASP A 125 19.62 1.69 6.36
C ASP A 125 18.76 0.85 5.40
N TRP A 126 19.36 0.18 4.41
CA TRP A 126 18.65 -0.74 3.52
C TRP A 126 17.95 -1.89 4.26
N LYS A 127 18.59 -2.49 5.27
CA LYS A 127 17.96 -3.51 6.13
C LYS A 127 16.74 -2.93 6.85
N THR A 128 16.83 -1.69 7.31
CA THR A 128 15.73 -1.02 8.01
C THR A 128 14.56 -0.70 7.09
N VAL A 129 14.83 -0.17 5.90
CA VAL A 129 13.81 0.05 4.86
C VAL A 129 13.14 -1.26 4.47
N ALA A 130 13.92 -2.32 4.24
CA ALA A 130 13.38 -3.65 3.94
C ALA A 130 12.46 -4.18 5.05
N ASN A 131 12.81 -3.97 6.32
CA ASN A 131 11.92 -4.27 7.45
C ASN A 131 10.60 -3.48 7.39
N ASN A 132 10.67 -2.17 7.13
CA ASN A 132 9.50 -1.30 7.11
C ASN A 132 8.53 -1.68 5.99
N PHE A 133 9.04 -1.88 4.78
CA PHE A 133 8.26 -2.38 3.65
C PHE A 133 7.76 -3.81 3.86
N GLY A 134 8.55 -4.67 4.51
CA GLY A 134 8.11 -6.00 4.91
C GLY A 134 6.91 -5.97 5.87
N ILE A 135 6.93 -5.04 6.84
CA ILE A 135 5.79 -4.79 7.73
C ILE A 135 4.61 -4.22 6.95
N ALA A 136 4.82 -3.24 6.07
CA ALA A 136 3.75 -2.68 5.24
C ALA A 136 3.08 -3.74 4.38
N ALA A 137 3.86 -4.64 3.75
CA ALA A 137 3.37 -5.77 2.98
C ALA A 137 2.55 -6.74 3.84
N LYS A 138 3.03 -7.05 5.05
CA LYS A 138 2.33 -7.91 6.01
C LYS A 138 0.99 -7.30 6.42
N VAL A 139 0.97 -6.01 6.75
CA VAL A 139 -0.24 -5.26 7.11
C VAL A 139 -1.23 -5.21 5.96
N ALA A 140 -0.76 -4.87 4.75
CA ALA A 140 -1.59 -4.83 3.55
C ALA A 140 -2.25 -6.19 3.28
N LYS A 141 -1.49 -7.28 3.39
CA LYS A 141 -2.02 -8.65 3.27
C LYS A 141 -3.05 -8.95 4.35
N GLU A 142 -2.79 -8.59 5.60
CA GLU A 142 -3.72 -8.88 6.71
C GLU A 142 -5.04 -8.09 6.59
N MET A 143 -4.99 -6.86 6.06
CA MET A 143 -6.16 -6.04 5.77
C MET A 143 -6.91 -6.48 4.49
N GLY A 144 -6.31 -7.33 3.66
CA GLY A 144 -6.90 -7.72 2.37
C GLY A 144 -6.76 -6.66 1.28
N LEU A 145 -5.77 -5.76 1.41
CA LEU A 145 -5.41 -4.81 0.36
C LEU A 145 -4.81 -5.53 -0.84
N LYS A 146 -4.83 -4.89 -2.01
CA LYS A 146 -4.18 -5.41 -3.23
C LYS A 146 -2.65 -5.28 -3.19
N GLY A 147 -2.14 -4.42 -2.32
CA GLY A 147 -0.72 -4.22 -2.09
C GLY A 147 -0.46 -2.89 -1.39
N PHE A 148 0.74 -2.34 -1.62
CA PHE A 148 1.05 -0.95 -1.37
C PHE A 148 1.30 -0.25 -2.70
N LEU A 149 0.97 1.04 -2.76
CA LEU A 149 1.38 1.93 -3.84
C LEU A 149 2.52 2.78 -3.30
N LEU A 150 3.62 2.80 -4.05
CA LEU A 150 4.78 3.63 -3.75
C LEU A 150 4.75 4.89 -4.60
N ASP A 151 4.49 6.01 -3.96
CA ASP A 151 4.69 7.34 -4.53
C ASP A 151 6.17 7.69 -4.46
N LEU A 152 6.75 7.90 -5.64
CA LEU A 152 8.17 8.17 -5.85
C LEU A 152 8.43 9.66 -6.10
N GLU A 153 7.44 10.52 -5.89
CA GLU A 153 7.63 11.95 -6.02
C GLU A 153 8.64 12.46 -4.96
N GLU A 154 9.64 13.19 -5.45
CA GLU A 154 10.67 13.79 -4.63
C GLU A 154 10.26 15.23 -4.31
N TYR A 155 10.13 15.52 -3.03
CA TYR A 155 9.86 16.87 -2.55
C TYR A 155 11.00 17.33 -1.64
N VAL A 156 11.33 18.63 -1.72
CA VAL A 156 12.35 19.32 -0.90
C VAL A 156 13.80 18.98 -1.24
N LYS A 157 14.17 17.70 -1.33
CA LYS A 157 15.52 17.24 -1.69
C LYS A 157 15.49 16.05 -2.64
N PRO A 158 16.51 15.87 -3.51
CA PRO A 158 16.65 14.63 -4.28
C PRO A 158 16.70 13.43 -3.35
N PHE A 159 16.07 12.33 -3.76
CA PHE A 159 16.12 11.07 -3.03
C PHE A 159 17.50 10.41 -3.15
N LEU A 160 18.15 10.63 -4.30
CA LEU A 160 19.53 10.24 -4.59
C LEU A 160 20.24 11.35 -5.38
N SER A 161 21.31 11.91 -4.84
CA SER A 161 22.26 12.76 -5.53
C SER A 161 23.54 11.99 -5.83
N TYR A 162 23.80 11.69 -7.11
CA TYR A 162 25.03 10.97 -7.52
C TYR A 162 26.33 11.63 -7.04
N GLY A 163 26.36 12.97 -6.94
CA GLY A 163 27.55 13.71 -6.55
C GLY A 163 27.74 13.90 -5.05
N ASP A 164 26.69 13.80 -4.25
CA ASP A 164 26.77 14.01 -2.79
C ASP A 164 26.65 12.69 -2.02
N ASP A 165 25.80 11.77 -2.49
CA ASP A 165 25.47 10.51 -1.78
C ASP A 165 26.27 9.31 -2.30
N VAL A 166 26.52 9.22 -3.61
CA VAL A 166 27.22 8.06 -4.23
C VAL A 166 28.72 8.30 -4.36
N HIS A 167 29.10 9.55 -4.58
CA HIS A 167 30.50 9.99 -4.62
C HIS A 167 30.70 11.14 -3.64
N PRO A 168 30.69 10.89 -2.32
CA PRO A 168 31.06 11.90 -1.35
C PRO A 168 32.37 12.54 -1.81
N LYS A 169 32.45 13.87 -1.80
CA LYS A 169 33.55 14.66 -2.41
C LYS A 169 34.97 14.28 -1.94
N ASP A 170 35.06 13.41 -0.94
CA ASP A 170 36.28 12.93 -0.30
C ASP A 170 36.67 11.48 -0.66
N ILE A 171 35.92 10.79 -1.54
CA ILE A 171 36.26 9.43 -2.02
C ILE A 171 36.83 9.53 -3.44
N SER A 172 38.10 9.17 -3.62
CA SER A 172 38.72 9.17 -4.96
C SER A 172 38.24 7.96 -5.77
N PHE A 173 38.21 8.09 -7.10
CA PHE A 173 37.79 7.03 -8.02
C PHE A 173 38.57 5.72 -7.84
N ASP A 174 39.81 5.79 -7.33
CA ASP A 174 40.66 4.62 -7.07
C ASP A 174 40.21 3.79 -5.86
N GLN A 175 39.40 4.36 -4.96
CA GLN A 175 38.85 3.68 -3.79
C GLN A 175 37.55 2.91 -4.10
N LEU A 176 37.04 3.03 -5.33
CA LEU A 176 35.81 2.36 -5.80
C LEU A 176 36.08 1.04 -6.54
N ARG A 177 37.31 0.52 -6.52
CA ARG A 177 37.72 -0.75 -7.14
C ARG A 177 37.95 -1.86 -6.13
#